data_AF-A0A7Y7Y6J2-F1
#
_entry.id   AF-A0A7Y7Y6J2-F1
#
_cell.length_a   1.000
_cell.length_b   1.000
_cell.length_c   1.000
_cell.angle_alpha   90.00
_cell.angle_beta   90.00
_cell.angle_gamma   90.00
#
_symmetry.space_group_name_H-M   'P 1'
#
loop_
_entity.id
_entity.type
_entity.pdbx_description
1 polymer ?
#
loop_
_entity_poly.entity_id
_entity_poly.type
_entity_poly.pdbx_seq_one_letter_code
_entity_poly.pdbx_strand_id
1 'polypeptide(L)'
;KLAKGIQDCLDYYRDIGERRNSLPYEIDGVVFKVNSIASQRELGFRAREPRWAIAHKFPAMEELTELLDVEFQVGRTGAVTPVARLKPVKVAGVTVSNATLHNMDEVARLGLMIGDTVIIRRAGDVIPQVVS
;
A
#
# COMPACT_ATOMS: atom_id res chain seq x y z
N LYS A 1 12.44 -5.63 19.10
CA LYS A 1 12.98 -6.98 19.36
C LYS A 1 14.36 -7.08 18.73
N LEU A 2 15.37 -7.60 19.43
CA LEU A 2 16.64 -7.94 18.79
C LEU A 2 16.48 -9.26 18.03
N ALA A 3 17.05 -9.34 16.84
CA ALA A 3 17.01 -10.51 15.96
C ALA A 3 18.44 -10.83 15.51
N LYS A 4 18.80 -12.11 15.49
CA LYS A 4 20.11 -12.57 15.02
C LYS A 4 19.94 -13.23 13.64
N GLY A 5 20.26 -12.45 12.61
CA GLY A 5 20.16 -12.91 11.22
C GLY A 5 18.75 -12.81 10.65
N ILE A 6 18.61 -13.29 9.42
CA ILE A 6 17.40 -13.09 8.60
C ILE A 6 16.23 -13.91 9.11
N GLN A 7 16.47 -15.13 9.59
CA GLN A 7 15.40 -16.03 10.03
C GLN A 7 14.60 -15.43 11.20
N ASP A 8 15.29 -14.95 12.25
CA ASP A 8 14.66 -14.28 13.39
C ASP A 8 13.83 -13.05 12.98
N CYS A 9 14.30 -12.29 11.99
CA CYS A 9 13.58 -11.15 11.43
C CYS A 9 12.27 -11.60 10.76
N LEU A 10 12.33 -12.67 9.96
CA LEU A 10 11.16 -13.24 9.28
C LEU A 10 10.18 -13.89 10.25
N ASP A 11 10.67 -14.58 11.28
CA ASP A 11 9.85 -15.16 12.34
C ASP A 11 9.08 -14.06 13.09
N TYR A 12 9.76 -12.96 13.44
CA TYR A 12 9.10 -11.82 14.06
C TYR A 12 8.06 -11.17 13.13
N TYR A 13 8.37 -11.02 11.85
CA TYR A 13 7.44 -10.47 10.87
C TYR A 13 6.17 -11.33 10.73
N ARG A 14 6.29 -12.67 10.73
CA ARG A 14 5.13 -13.57 10.72
C ARG A 14 4.30 -13.43 11.99
N ASP A 15 4.93 -13.52 13.16
CA ASP A 15 4.25 -13.41 14.47
C ASP A 15 3.48 -12.09 14.63
N ILE A 16 4.12 -10.95 14.32
CA ILE A 16 3.44 -9.65 14.42
C ILE A 16 2.38 -9.46 13.32
N GLY A 17 2.53 -10.14 12.17
CA GLY A 17 1.52 -10.20 11.13
C GLY A 17 0.25 -10.92 11.57
N GLU A 18 0.37 -12.07 12.25
CA GLU A 18 -0.77 -12.83 12.78
C GLU A 18 -1.54 -12.02 13.83
N ARG A 19 -0.82 -11.26 14.66
CA ARG A 19 -1.43 -10.46 15.74
C ARG A 19 -1.75 -9.03 15.33
N ARG A 20 -1.56 -8.67 14.05
CA ARG A 20 -1.75 -7.33 13.50
C ARG A 20 -3.09 -6.72 13.91
N ASN A 21 -4.18 -7.46 13.70
CA ASN A 21 -5.55 -6.98 13.95
C ASN A 21 -5.92 -6.95 15.45
N SER A 22 -5.09 -7.52 16.32
CA SER A 22 -5.28 -7.47 17.78
C SER A 22 -4.64 -6.24 18.42
N LEU A 23 -3.80 -5.50 17.68
CA LEU A 23 -3.16 -4.30 18.18
C LEU A 23 -4.18 -3.16 18.29
N PRO A 24 -4.05 -2.27 19.29
CA PRO A 24 -4.94 -1.12 19.46
C PRO A 24 -4.69 -0.02 18.40
N TYR A 25 -3.85 -0.28 17.40
CA TYR A 25 -3.48 0.63 16.32
C TYR A 25 -3.16 -0.17 15.06
N GLU A 26 -3.25 0.48 13.91
CA GLU A 26 -2.89 -0.13 12.64
C GLU A 26 -1.37 -0.11 12.42
N ILE A 27 -0.87 -1.17 11.78
CA ILE A 27 0.49 -1.25 11.27
C ILE A 27 0.46 -1.72 9.82
N ASP A 28 1.41 -1.25 9.01
CA ASP A 28 1.56 -1.61 7.60
C ASP A 28 2.78 -2.51 7.34
N GLY A 29 3.55 -2.86 8.37
CA GLY A 29 4.71 -3.73 8.27
C GLY A 29 5.65 -3.66 9.47
N VAL A 30 6.91 -4.05 9.23
CA VAL A 30 8.01 -3.98 10.20
C VAL A 30 9.19 -3.26 9.58
N VAL A 31 9.89 -2.44 10.36
CA VAL A 31 11.16 -1.85 9.94
C VAL A 31 12.31 -2.66 10.52
N PHE A 32 13.10 -3.31 9.65
CA PHE A 32 14.35 -3.95 10.04
C PHE A 32 15.47 -2.92 10.05
N LYS A 33 16.29 -2.92 11.10
CA LYS A 33 17.39 -1.97 11.30
C LYS A 33 18.64 -2.72 11.75
N VAL A 34 19.79 -2.40 11.18
CA VAL A 34 21.09 -2.82 11.71
C VAL A 34 21.24 -2.24 13.12
N ASN A 35 21.46 -3.09 14.13
CA ASN A 35 21.46 -2.64 15.52
C ASN A 35 22.72 -1.84 15.92
N SER A 36 23.85 -2.08 15.25
CA SER A 36 25.12 -1.39 15.53
C SER A 36 25.13 0.04 15.01
N ILE A 37 25.27 1.03 15.89
CA ILE A 37 25.35 2.45 15.53
C ILE A 37 26.61 2.74 14.69
N ALA A 38 27.73 2.08 14.97
CA ALA A 38 28.95 2.23 14.18
C ALA A 38 28.71 1.80 12.72
N SER A 39 28.07 0.65 12.53
CA SER A 39 27.71 0.15 11.19
C SER A 39 26.66 1.03 10.51
N GLN A 40 25.71 1.61 11.25
CA GLN A 40 24.76 2.59 10.68
C GLN A 40 25.48 3.84 10.14
N ARG A 41 26.50 4.34 10.85
CA ARG A 41 27.30 5.50 10.41
C ARG A 41 28.11 5.17 9.16
N GLU A 42 28.73 3.99 9.13
CA GLU A 42 29.50 3.51 7.98
C GLU A 42 28.63 3.32 6.73
N LEU A 43 27.46 2.68 6.89
CA LEU A 43 26.51 2.45 5.81
C LEU A 43 25.88 3.76 5.31
N GLY A 44 25.65 4.72 6.20
CA GLY A 44 25.12 6.04 5.86
C GLY A 44 23.76 6.01 5.16
N PHE A 45 23.55 6.96 4.24
CA PHE A 45 22.28 7.22 3.58
C PHE A 45 22.45 7.31 2.05
N ARG A 46 21.36 7.05 1.31
CA ARG A 46 21.14 7.58 -0.05
C ARG A 46 20.50 8.97 0.05
N ALA A 47 20.04 9.55 -1.06
CA ALA A 47 19.50 10.91 -1.09
C ALA A 47 18.50 11.24 0.04
N ARG A 48 17.63 10.30 0.42
CA ARG A 48 16.67 10.47 1.54
C ARG A 48 16.49 9.24 2.43
N GLU A 49 17.09 8.11 2.10
CA GLU A 49 16.81 6.82 2.73
C GLU A 49 18.06 6.22 3.39
N PRO A 50 17.98 5.72 4.63
CA PRO A 50 19.09 5.01 5.27
C PRO A 50 19.43 3.72 4.53
N ARG A 51 20.71 3.38 4.42
CA ARG A 51 21.14 2.08 3.85
C ARG A 51 21.03 0.92 4.84
N TRP A 52 20.95 1.25 6.12
CA TRP A 52 20.99 0.32 7.25
C TRP A 52 19.59 -0.06 7.79
N ALA A 53 18.53 0.41 7.15
CA ALA A 53 17.16 0.08 7.51
C ALA A 53 16.28 -0.12 6.28
N ILE A 54 15.30 -1.01 6.40
CA ILE A 54 14.31 -1.26 5.36
C ILE A 54 12.93 -1.49 5.99
N ALA A 55 11.90 -0.90 5.39
CA ALA A 55 10.52 -1.20 5.73
C ALA A 55 10.07 -2.44 4.95
N HIS A 56 9.76 -3.51 5.67
CA HIS A 56 9.17 -4.73 5.12
C HIS A 56 7.66 -4.70 5.38
N LYS A 57 6.91 -4.28 4.35
CA LYS A 57 5.47 -4.06 4.43
C LYS A 57 4.69 -5.37 4.34
N PHE A 58 3.58 -5.45 5.08
CA PHE A 58 2.60 -6.51 4.92
C PHE A 58 1.98 -6.45 3.51
N PRO A 59 1.46 -7.59 3.01
CA PRO A 59 0.58 -7.57 1.86
C PRO A 59 -0.51 -6.52 2.06
N ALA A 60 -0.76 -5.76 1.00
CA ALA A 60 -1.86 -4.81 0.97
C ALA A 60 -3.18 -5.55 1.21
N MET A 61 -4.13 -4.90 1.87
CA MET A 61 -5.47 -5.46 2.00
C MET A 61 -6.21 -5.22 0.70
N GLU A 62 -6.94 -6.25 0.25
CA GLU A 62 -7.72 -6.26 -0.97
C GLU A 62 -9.17 -6.54 -0.65
N GLU A 63 -10.06 -5.80 -1.28
CA GLU A 63 -11.50 -6.00 -1.14
C GLU A 63 -12.18 -5.82 -2.50
N LEU A 64 -13.26 -6.56 -2.71
CA LEU A 64 -14.08 -6.47 -3.90
C LEU A 64 -15.11 -5.35 -3.74
N THR A 65 -15.30 -4.55 -4.77
CA THR A 65 -16.40 -3.60 -4.84
C THR A 65 -16.86 -3.37 -6.28
N GLU A 66 -17.97 -2.67 -6.44
CA GLU A 66 -18.57 -2.36 -7.74
C GLU A 66 -18.09 -0.99 -8.24
N LEU A 67 -17.66 -0.94 -9.50
CA LEU A 67 -17.34 0.29 -10.21
C LEU A 67 -18.64 0.98 -10.65
N LEU A 68 -19.00 2.07 -10.00
CA LEU A 68 -20.26 2.79 -10.26
C LEU A 68 -20.15 3.80 -11.39
N ASP A 69 -18.98 4.45 -11.53
CA ASP A 69 -18.75 5.48 -12.55
C ASP A 69 -17.24 5.76 -12.69
N VAL A 70 -16.85 6.52 -13.73
CA VAL A 70 -15.49 7.04 -13.91
C VAL A 70 -15.56 8.54 -14.17
N GLU A 71 -14.93 9.32 -13.29
CA GLU A 71 -14.78 10.76 -13.46
C GLU A 71 -13.39 11.13 -13.99
N PHE A 72 -13.31 12.26 -14.69
CA PHE A 72 -12.06 12.75 -15.27
C PHE A 72 -11.67 14.08 -14.66
N GLN A 73 -10.53 14.11 -13.95
CA GLN A 73 -10.03 15.30 -13.28
C GLN A 73 -8.93 15.95 -14.12
N VAL A 74 -9.02 17.27 -14.31
CA VAL A 74 -7.98 18.04 -14.99
C VAL A 74 -7.01 18.63 -13.97
N GLY A 75 -5.76 18.18 -14.00
CA GLY A 75 -4.68 18.66 -13.15
C GLY A 75 -4.18 20.05 -13.56
N ARG A 76 -3.37 20.67 -12.70
CA ARG A 76 -2.80 22.02 -12.90
C ARG A 76 -1.96 22.17 -14.18
N THR A 77 -1.42 21.06 -14.69
CA THR A 77 -0.62 21.01 -15.93
C THR A 77 -1.46 20.62 -17.16
N GLY A 78 -2.79 20.48 -17.02
CA GLY A 78 -3.68 20.01 -18.08
C GLY A 78 -3.78 18.48 -18.18
N ALA A 79 -3.07 17.72 -17.34
CA ALA A 79 -3.16 16.27 -17.32
C ALA A 79 -4.57 15.81 -16.93
N VAL A 80 -5.18 14.95 -17.73
CA VAL A 80 -6.52 14.37 -17.46
C VAL A 80 -6.34 13.03 -16.77
N THR A 81 -6.80 12.93 -15.52
CA THR A 81 -6.66 11.72 -14.69
C THR A 81 -8.01 11.05 -14.49
N PRO A 82 -8.18 9.79 -14.90
CA PRO A 82 -9.39 9.02 -14.63
C PRO A 82 -9.43 8.58 -13.16
N VAL A 83 -10.60 8.71 -12.53
CA VAL A 83 -10.88 8.37 -11.13
C VAL A 83 -12.13 7.50 -11.06
N ALA A 84 -11.99 6.28 -10.56
CA ALA A 84 -13.10 5.36 -10.34
C ALA A 84 -13.97 5.82 -9.16
N ARG A 85 -15.28 5.87 -9.36
CA ARG A 85 -16.29 5.96 -8.31
C ARG A 85 -16.75 4.56 -7.97
N LEU A 86 -16.65 4.21 -6.70
CA LEU A 86 -16.84 2.86 -6.21
C LEU A 86 -18.01 2.80 -5.24
N LYS A 87 -18.71 1.67 -5.23
CA LYS A 87 -19.60 1.35 -4.13
C LYS A 87 -18.78 1.36 -2.83
N PRO A 88 -19.22 2.07 -1.77
CA PRO A 88 -18.43 2.19 -0.55
C PRO A 88 -18.06 0.82 0.05
N VAL A 89 -16.76 0.57 0.20
CA VAL A 89 -16.21 -0.68 0.75
C VAL A 89 -15.20 -0.37 1.86
N LYS A 90 -15.16 -1.19 2.92
CA LYS A 90 -14.18 -1.02 4.00
C LYS A 90 -12.89 -1.76 3.65
N VAL A 91 -11.78 -1.05 3.48
CA VAL A 91 -10.45 -1.63 3.19
C VAL A 91 -9.44 -1.12 4.22
N ALA A 92 -8.85 -2.01 5.01
CA ALA A 92 -7.89 -1.65 6.06
C ALA A 92 -8.42 -0.53 6.98
N GLY A 93 -9.59 -0.77 7.61
CA GLY A 93 -10.15 0.13 8.61
C GLY A 93 -10.84 1.40 8.09
N VAL A 94 -10.64 1.79 6.81
CA VAL A 94 -11.27 2.98 6.22
C VAL A 94 -12.29 2.61 5.15
N THR A 95 -13.29 3.46 4.96
CA THR A 95 -14.24 3.34 3.85
C THR A 95 -13.65 4.00 2.61
N VAL A 96 -13.46 3.21 1.55
CA VAL A 96 -13.03 3.65 0.23
C VAL A 96 -14.25 3.75 -0.68
N SER A 97 -14.42 4.92 -1.30
CA SER A 97 -15.44 5.18 -2.33
C SER A 97 -14.84 5.66 -3.65
N ASN A 98 -13.52 5.88 -3.69
CA ASN A 98 -12.82 6.35 -4.88
C ASN A 98 -11.45 5.67 -5.00
N ALA A 99 -11.03 5.37 -6.22
CA ALA A 99 -9.69 4.88 -6.52
C ALA A 99 -9.13 5.54 -7.78
N THR A 100 -7.82 5.75 -7.83
CA THR A 100 -7.15 6.23 -9.04
C THR A 100 -7.13 5.13 -10.10
N LEU A 101 -7.36 5.51 -11.36
CA LEU A 101 -7.12 4.65 -12.52
C LEU A 101 -5.81 5.03 -13.23
N HIS A 102 -5.03 5.94 -12.64
CA HIS A 102 -3.74 6.46 -13.14
C HIS A 102 -3.81 7.21 -14.47
N ASN A 103 -4.18 6.55 -15.55
CA ASN A 103 -4.26 7.10 -16.90
C ASN A 103 -5.16 6.23 -17.80
N MET A 104 -5.41 6.67 -19.04
CA MET A 104 -6.27 5.92 -19.97
C MET A 104 -5.67 4.59 -20.45
N ASP A 105 -4.34 4.48 -20.51
CA ASP A 105 -3.69 3.22 -20.90
C ASP A 105 -3.97 2.12 -19.87
N GLU A 106 -4.01 2.48 -18.58
CA GLU A 106 -4.34 1.57 -17.50
C GLU A 106 -5.82 1.16 -17.53
N VAL A 107 -6.73 2.11 -17.84
CA VAL A 107 -8.16 1.79 -18.06
C VAL A 107 -8.30 0.76 -19.18
N ALA A 108 -7.61 0.97 -20.30
CA ALA A 108 -7.63 0.05 -21.44
C ALA A 108 -6.99 -1.30 -21.11
N ARG A 109 -5.88 -1.32 -20.35
CA ARG A 109 -5.19 -2.54 -19.91
C ARG A 109 -6.09 -3.41 -19.02
N LEU A 110 -6.82 -2.76 -18.10
CA LEU A 110 -7.76 -3.42 -17.20
C LEU A 110 -9.07 -3.81 -17.91
N GLY A 111 -9.41 -3.13 -19.01
CA GLY A 111 -10.64 -3.39 -19.75
C GLY A 111 -11.91 -3.05 -18.96
N LEU A 112 -11.81 -2.08 -18.04
CA LEU A 112 -12.88 -1.76 -17.09
C LEU A 112 -14.12 -1.20 -17.80
N MET A 113 -15.27 -1.71 -17.38
CA MET A 113 -16.58 -1.19 -17.74
C MET A 113 -17.33 -0.78 -16.47
N ILE A 114 -18.13 0.28 -16.58
CA ILE A 114 -19.01 0.69 -15.49
C ILE A 114 -19.99 -0.46 -15.18
N GLY A 115 -20.11 -0.82 -13.90
CA GLY A 115 -20.84 -1.97 -13.39
C GLY A 115 -19.96 -3.19 -13.06
N ASP A 116 -18.67 -3.17 -13.41
CA ASP A 116 -17.77 -4.28 -13.09
C ASP A 116 -17.52 -4.41 -11.59
N THR A 117 -17.27 -5.64 -11.15
CA THR A 117 -16.71 -5.90 -9.82
C THR A 117 -15.19 -5.85 -9.90
N VAL A 118 -14.58 -4.93 -9.16
CA VAL A 118 -13.15 -4.64 -9.20
C VAL A 118 -12.49 -4.95 -7.85
N ILE A 119 -11.21 -5.32 -7.90
CA ILE A 119 -10.38 -5.50 -6.70
C ILE A 119 -9.73 -4.17 -6.34
N ILE A 120 -10.03 -3.68 -5.14
CA ILE A 120 -9.42 -2.48 -4.57
C ILE A 120 -8.35 -2.86 -3.59
N ARG A 121 -7.15 -2.36 -3.84
CA ARG A 121 -5.99 -2.58 -2.98
C ARG A 121 -5.62 -1.30 -2.25
N ARG A 122 -5.38 -1.42 -0.94
CA ARG A 122 -4.82 -0.35 -0.10
C ARG A 122 -3.65 -0.87 0.74
N ALA A 123 -2.55 -0.13 0.73
CA ALA A 123 -1.37 -0.39 1.56
C ALA A 123 -1.13 0.77 2.53
N GLY A 124 -1.47 0.61 3.81
CA GLY A 124 -1.33 1.66 4.82
C GLY A 124 -2.10 2.94 4.44
N ASP A 125 -1.49 4.11 4.64
CA ASP A 125 -2.09 5.43 4.34
C ASP A 125 -2.01 5.86 2.86
N VAL A 126 -1.76 4.93 1.94
CA VAL A 126 -1.59 5.22 0.51
C VAL A 126 -2.93 5.27 -0.23
N ILE A 127 -2.97 6.05 -1.33
CA ILE A 127 -4.10 6.19 -2.25
C ILE A 127 -4.58 4.81 -2.75
N PRO A 128 -5.87 4.46 -2.61
CA PRO A 128 -6.44 3.21 -3.11
C PRO A 128 -6.32 3.08 -4.64
N GLN A 129 -6.08 1.86 -5.12
CA GLN A 129 -5.92 1.56 -6.54
C GLN A 129 -6.78 0.36 -6.96
N VAL A 130 -7.28 0.40 -8.19
CA VAL A 130 -7.89 -0.75 -8.85
C VAL A 130 -6.79 -1.66 -9.38
N VAL A 131 -6.86 -2.96 -9.09
CA VAL A 131 -5.84 -3.94 -9.50
C VAL A 131 -6.27 -4.79 -10.70
N SER A 132 -7.54 -5.18 -10.71
CA SER A 132 -8.19 -6.01 -11.73
C SER A 132 -9.69 -5.80 -11.69
#